data_AF-A0A7S4E1R2-F1
#
_entry.id   AF-A0A7S4E1R2-F1
#
_cell.length_a   1.000
_cell.length_b   1.000
_cell.length_c   1.000
_cell.angle_alpha   90.00
_cell.angle_beta   90.00
_cell.angle_gamma   90.00
#
_symmetry.space_group_name_H-M   'P 1'
#
loop_
_entity.id
_entity.type
_entity.pdbx_description
1 polymer ?
#
loop_
_entity_poly.entity_id
_entity_poly.type
_entity_poly.pdbx_seq_one_letter_code
_entity_poly.pdbx_strand_id
1 'polypeptide(L)'
;STLLPPQRGRYRERATAELATMPSSFSAILFAAAAAAATAAAAANDDDLTTGHLPPEQRVHVFFYLWYGNPETDGRYTHWNHKILPHWTPRVNEQYDIGKAYTPPSSIHSPFYPKRGCYSSRDPLTVEAQLREIQQHGIGVVVLSWWGRPTHPG
;
A
#
# COMPACT_ATOMS: atom_id res chain seq x y z
N SER A 1 -34.91 27.58 29.81
CA SER A 1 -34.76 26.33 29.05
C SER A 1 -33.34 25.85 29.29
N THR A 2 -33.18 24.83 30.14
CA THR A 2 -31.95 24.54 30.88
C THR A 2 -31.02 23.61 30.09
N LEU A 3 -29.76 24.05 29.93
CA LEU A 3 -28.66 23.33 29.28
C LEU A 3 -28.23 22.13 30.12
N LEU A 4 -28.12 20.95 29.50
CA LEU A 4 -27.54 19.73 30.09
C LEU A 4 -26.10 19.52 29.58
N PRO A 5 -25.13 19.21 30.46
CA PRO A 5 -23.72 19.03 30.09
C PRO A 5 -23.39 17.62 29.55
N PRO A 6 -22.26 17.45 28.85
CA PRO A 6 -21.81 16.15 28.36
C PRO A 6 -21.31 15.26 29.50
N GLN A 7 -21.91 14.09 29.66
CA GLN A 7 -21.54 13.08 30.66
C GLN A 7 -20.19 12.43 30.30
N ARG A 8 -19.14 12.77 31.05
CA ARG A 8 -17.88 12.02 31.10
C ARG A 8 -18.01 10.85 32.06
N GLY A 9 -17.58 9.67 31.61
CA GLY A 9 -17.12 8.57 32.47
C GLY A 9 -18.22 7.65 33.01
N ARG A 10 -18.27 6.42 32.46
CA ARG A 10 -18.70 5.18 33.15
C ARG A 10 -18.66 4.00 32.15
N TYR A 11 -17.46 3.64 31.69
CA TYR A 11 -17.27 2.41 30.89
C TYR A 11 -16.02 1.62 31.28
N ARG A 12 -15.40 1.94 32.44
CA ARG A 12 -14.17 1.27 32.91
C ARG A 12 -14.28 0.49 34.23
N GLU A 13 -15.46 0.39 34.82
CA GLU A 13 -15.62 -0.25 36.15
C GLU A 13 -16.53 -1.49 36.18
N ARG A 14 -16.95 -2.04 35.03
CA ARG A 14 -17.74 -3.28 34.98
C ARG A 14 -17.01 -4.50 34.43
N ALA A 15 -15.71 -4.41 34.14
CA ALA A 15 -14.93 -5.53 33.62
C ALA A 15 -13.95 -6.15 34.64
N THR A 16 -13.82 -5.57 35.84
CA THR A 16 -12.79 -5.99 36.83
C THR A 16 -13.36 -6.69 38.07
N ALA A 17 -14.67 -6.91 38.15
CA ALA A 17 -15.32 -7.46 39.36
C ALA A 17 -15.88 -8.88 39.21
N GLU A 18 -15.70 -9.55 38.06
CA GLU A 18 -16.25 -10.90 37.84
C GLU A 18 -15.18 -11.92 37.40
N LEU A 19 -13.93 -11.73 37.87
CA LEU A 19 -12.82 -12.65 37.64
C LEU A 19 -12.26 -13.24 38.95
N ALA A 20 -13.10 -13.40 39.98
CA ALA A 20 -12.66 -13.86 41.29
C ALA A 20 -13.69 -14.79 41.94
N THR A 21 -14.06 -15.87 41.26
CA THR A 21 -14.47 -17.15 41.87
C THR A 21 -14.81 -18.11 40.75
N MET A 22 -13.99 -19.15 40.51
CA MET A 22 -14.38 -20.50 40.05
C MET A 22 -13.11 -21.37 39.87
N PRO A 23 -13.24 -22.71 40.05
CA PRO A 23 -12.14 -23.58 40.48
C PRO A 23 -11.21 -24.02 39.35
N SER A 24 -9.96 -24.22 39.74
CA SER A 24 -8.81 -24.67 38.94
C SER A 24 -8.97 -26.11 38.46
N SER A 25 -9.50 -26.29 37.24
CA SER A 25 -9.26 -27.43 36.34
C SER A 25 -10.00 -27.16 35.03
N PHE A 26 -9.41 -27.51 33.87
CA PHE A 26 -9.91 -27.25 32.49
C PHE A 26 -9.53 -25.90 31.86
N SER A 27 -8.23 -25.67 31.61
CA SER A 27 -7.81 -24.64 30.63
C SER A 27 -6.48 -24.94 29.91
N ALA A 28 -6.12 -26.23 29.75
CA ALA A 28 -4.87 -26.62 29.09
C ALA A 28 -5.04 -27.23 27.69
N ILE A 29 -6.23 -27.67 27.30
CA ILE A 29 -6.41 -28.45 26.06
C ILE A 29 -6.72 -27.56 24.84
N LEU A 30 -7.32 -26.38 25.01
CA LEU A 30 -7.71 -25.53 23.87
C LEU A 30 -6.58 -24.65 23.31
N PHE A 31 -5.53 -24.36 24.11
CA PHE A 31 -4.36 -23.59 23.64
C PHE A 31 -3.35 -24.44 22.86
N ALA A 32 -3.28 -25.75 23.09
CA ALA A 32 -2.35 -26.63 22.41
C ALA A 32 -2.71 -26.84 20.92
N ALA A 33 -4.01 -26.88 20.58
CA ALA A 33 -4.45 -27.12 19.21
C ALA A 33 -4.17 -25.93 18.26
N ALA A 34 -4.32 -24.69 18.74
CA ALA A 34 -4.03 -23.49 17.95
C ALA A 34 -2.52 -23.29 17.72
N ALA A 35 -1.69 -23.59 18.72
CA ALA A 35 -0.23 -23.53 18.60
C ALA A 35 0.32 -24.62 17.66
N ALA A 36 -0.25 -25.84 17.70
CA ALA A 36 0.13 -26.91 16.79
C ALA A 36 -0.22 -26.61 15.32
N ALA A 37 -1.39 -26.01 15.05
CA ALA A 37 -1.78 -25.60 13.69
C ALA A 37 -0.90 -24.48 13.12
N ALA A 38 -0.51 -23.50 13.95
CA ALA A 38 0.41 -22.43 13.54
C ALA A 38 1.84 -22.95 13.29
N THR A 39 2.28 -23.96 14.05
CA THR A 39 3.62 -24.56 13.90
C THR A 39 3.69 -25.45 12.66
N ALA A 40 2.62 -26.19 12.33
CA ALA A 40 2.54 -27.01 11.13
C ALA A 40 2.54 -26.17 9.84
N ALA A 41 1.90 -24.99 9.84
CA ALA A 41 1.92 -24.06 8.71
C ALA A 41 3.29 -23.42 8.46
N ALA A 42 4.09 -23.22 9.51
CA ALA A 42 5.45 -22.70 9.38
C ALA A 42 6.44 -23.75 8.84
N ALA A 43 6.29 -25.02 9.26
CA ALA A 43 7.16 -26.12 8.83
C ALA A 43 6.97 -26.54 7.36
N ALA A 44 5.82 -26.24 6.75
CA ALA A 44 5.55 -26.56 5.35
C ALA A 44 6.30 -25.63 4.35
N ASN A 45 6.87 -24.52 4.81
CA ASN A 45 7.55 -23.55 3.94
C ASN A 45 9.06 -23.81 3.79
N ASP A 46 9.66 -24.68 4.60
CA ASP A 46 11.11 -24.94 4.55
C ASP A 46 11.53 -25.89 3.41
N ASP A 47 10.59 -26.68 2.85
CA ASP A 47 10.89 -27.67 1.80
C ASP A 47 10.95 -27.05 0.38
N ASP A 48 10.46 -25.82 0.21
CA ASP A 48 10.36 -25.12 -1.08
C ASP A 48 11.63 -24.29 -1.40
N LEU A 49 12.33 -23.81 -0.36
CA LEU A 49 13.57 -23.03 -0.53
C LEU A 49 14.78 -23.90 -0.89
N THR A 50 14.73 -25.21 -0.64
CA THR A 50 15.83 -26.17 -0.90
C THR A 50 15.82 -26.73 -2.32
N THR A 51 14.70 -26.67 -3.04
CA THR A 51 14.55 -27.13 -4.44
C THR A 51 14.83 -26.06 -5.49
N GLY A 52 15.08 -24.81 -5.08
CA GLY A 52 15.32 -23.68 -6.00
C GLY A 52 14.09 -23.31 -6.85
N HIS A 53 12.91 -23.81 -6.48
CA HIS A 53 11.68 -23.61 -7.24
C HIS A 53 10.77 -22.67 -6.46
N LEU A 54 10.83 -21.36 -6.76
CA LEU A 54 9.90 -20.39 -6.17
C LEU A 54 8.45 -20.86 -6.38
N PRO A 55 7.52 -20.65 -5.43
CA PRO A 55 6.14 -21.03 -5.64
C PRO A 55 5.56 -20.19 -6.79
N PRO A 56 4.59 -20.70 -7.57
CA PRO A 56 4.16 -20.09 -8.83
C PRO A 56 3.85 -18.59 -8.77
N GLU A 57 3.25 -18.12 -7.67
CA GLU A 57 2.93 -16.72 -7.43
C GLU A 57 4.18 -15.84 -7.32
N GLN A 58 5.31 -16.35 -6.81
CA GLN A 58 6.57 -15.60 -6.70
C GLN A 58 7.38 -15.57 -8.01
N ARG A 59 6.92 -16.28 -9.05
CA ARG A 59 7.54 -16.25 -10.39
C ARG A 59 7.05 -15.09 -11.24
N VAL A 60 5.92 -14.48 -10.88
CA VAL A 60 5.34 -13.35 -11.62
C VAL A 60 5.69 -12.04 -10.92
N HIS A 61 6.35 -11.17 -11.67
CA HIS A 61 6.92 -9.92 -11.18
C HIS A 61 6.23 -8.74 -11.88
N VAL A 62 5.93 -7.67 -11.14
CA VAL A 62 5.33 -6.43 -11.70
C VAL A 62 6.20 -5.22 -11.40
N PHE A 63 6.47 -4.41 -12.43
CA PHE A 63 7.13 -3.12 -12.25
C PHE A 63 6.17 -2.10 -11.62
N PHE A 64 6.63 -1.43 -10.57
CA PHE A 64 5.81 -0.53 -9.78
C PHE A 64 6.50 0.80 -9.55
N TYR A 65 5.75 1.89 -9.73
CA TYR A 65 6.27 3.26 -9.70
C TYR A 65 5.57 4.08 -8.63
N LEU A 66 6.35 4.61 -7.68
CA LEU A 66 5.86 5.41 -6.54
C LEU A 66 6.09 6.92 -6.72
N TRP A 67 5.95 7.42 -7.94
CA TRP A 67 6.31 8.80 -8.29
C TRP A 67 5.13 9.73 -8.57
N TYR A 68 3.89 9.27 -8.39
CA TYR A 68 2.70 10.09 -8.61
C TYR A 68 2.33 10.90 -7.37
N GLY A 69 1.83 12.12 -7.56
CA GLY A 69 1.39 12.97 -6.45
C GLY A 69 0.22 13.87 -6.84
N ASN A 70 -0.60 14.25 -5.87
CA ASN A 70 -1.79 15.08 -6.05
C ASN A 70 -1.82 16.27 -5.04
N PRO A 71 -2.64 17.32 -5.29
CA PRO A 71 -2.72 18.46 -4.39
C PRO A 71 -3.16 18.11 -2.97
N GLU A 72 -4.03 17.12 -2.80
CA GLU A 72 -4.64 16.77 -1.52
C GLU A 72 -3.64 16.13 -0.56
N THR A 73 -2.73 15.29 -1.06
CA THR A 73 -1.73 14.57 -0.25
C THR A 73 -0.33 15.19 -0.35
N ASP A 74 0.06 15.71 -1.52
CA ASP A 74 1.43 16.17 -1.81
C ASP A 74 1.55 17.70 -1.95
N GLY A 75 0.42 18.42 -1.93
CA GLY A 75 0.37 19.87 -2.16
C GLY A 75 0.56 20.29 -3.62
N ARG A 76 0.86 19.35 -4.53
CA ARG A 76 0.94 19.59 -5.98
C ARG A 76 0.78 18.30 -6.77
N TYR A 77 0.39 18.45 -8.04
CA TYR A 77 0.55 17.35 -8.99
C TYR A 77 2.03 17.06 -9.27
N THR A 78 2.39 15.77 -9.25
CA THR A 78 3.70 15.26 -9.68
C THR A 78 3.47 14.07 -10.62
N HIS A 79 4.27 13.98 -11.69
CA HIS A 79 4.14 13.04 -12.81
C HIS A 79 2.85 13.12 -13.64
N TRP A 80 1.68 13.39 -13.05
CA TRP A 80 0.43 13.62 -13.80
C TRP A 80 0.51 14.83 -14.73
N ASN A 81 1.23 15.87 -14.31
CA ASN A 81 1.47 17.14 -14.99
C ASN A 81 2.82 17.18 -15.72
N HIS A 82 3.39 16.02 -16.06
CA HIS A 82 4.71 15.95 -16.73
C HIS A 82 4.72 16.78 -18.03
N LYS A 83 5.86 17.36 -18.39
CA LYS A 83 5.97 18.18 -19.60
C LYS A 83 6.10 17.32 -20.84
N ILE A 84 5.64 17.82 -21.99
CA ILE A 84 5.92 17.19 -23.28
C ILE A 84 7.43 17.22 -23.51
N LEU A 85 8.03 16.04 -23.68
CA LEU A 85 9.46 15.87 -23.86
C LEU A 85 9.88 16.25 -25.28
N PRO A 86 11.05 16.88 -25.46
CA PRO A 86 11.60 17.13 -26.78
C PRO A 86 11.95 15.81 -27.48
N HIS A 87 11.72 15.78 -28.78
CA HIS A 87 12.33 14.83 -29.68
C HIS A 87 13.83 15.16 -29.86
N TRP A 88 14.65 14.12 -30.06
CA TRP A 88 16.10 14.23 -30.23
C TRP A 88 16.50 14.98 -31.52
N THR A 89 15.63 14.98 -32.54
CA THR A 89 15.79 15.79 -33.76
C THR A 89 15.09 17.15 -33.60
N PRO A 90 15.80 18.29 -33.66
CA PRO A 90 15.21 19.61 -33.42
C PRO A 90 14.03 19.96 -34.31
N ARG A 91 14.09 19.64 -35.60
CA ARG A 91 13.01 19.96 -36.56
C ARG A 91 11.68 19.28 -36.23
N VAL A 92 11.70 18.12 -35.58
CA VAL A 92 10.47 17.42 -35.16
C VAL A 92 9.77 18.18 -34.05
N ASN A 93 10.53 18.89 -33.20
CA ASN A 93 9.97 19.68 -32.10
C ASN A 93 9.08 20.82 -32.59
N GLU A 94 9.32 21.34 -33.79
CA GLU A 94 8.51 22.41 -34.41
C GLU A 94 7.05 22.00 -34.64
N GLN A 95 6.75 20.69 -34.61
CA GLN A 95 5.42 20.13 -34.86
C GLN A 95 4.60 19.93 -33.58
N TYR A 96 5.19 20.12 -32.40
CA TYR A 96 4.57 19.76 -31.11
C TYR A 96 4.76 20.86 -30.06
N ASP A 97 3.86 20.91 -29.07
CA ASP A 97 3.92 21.83 -27.93
C ASP A 97 4.99 21.41 -26.90
N ILE A 98 6.25 21.28 -27.32
CA ILE A 98 7.35 20.84 -26.44
C ILE A 98 7.46 21.73 -25.21
N GLY A 99 7.64 21.12 -24.03
CA GLY A 99 7.78 21.81 -22.75
C GLY A 99 6.46 22.23 -22.09
N LYS A 100 5.33 22.14 -22.79
CA LYS A 100 4.00 22.35 -22.19
C LYS A 100 3.70 21.26 -21.17
N ALA A 101 3.25 21.67 -19.99
CA ALA A 101 2.79 20.75 -18.94
C ALA A 101 1.32 20.36 -19.17
N TYR A 102 0.97 19.14 -18.81
CA TYR A 102 -0.42 18.70 -18.73
C TYR A 102 -1.14 19.37 -17.55
N THR A 103 -2.48 19.43 -17.59
CA THR A 103 -3.32 20.13 -16.58
C THR A 103 -4.29 19.17 -15.88
N PRO A 104 -3.83 18.38 -14.89
CA PRO A 104 -4.69 17.48 -14.14
C PRO A 104 -5.75 18.24 -13.33
N PRO A 105 -6.95 17.66 -13.11
CA PRO A 105 -7.36 16.32 -13.54
C PRO A 105 -7.88 16.26 -14.98
N SER A 106 -8.13 17.40 -15.63
CA SER A 106 -8.77 17.47 -16.96
C SER A 106 -7.91 16.89 -18.09
N SER A 107 -6.58 16.98 -17.95
CA SER A 107 -5.61 16.51 -18.93
C SER A 107 -4.38 16.00 -18.19
N ILE A 108 -4.02 14.73 -18.39
CA ILE A 108 -2.90 14.07 -17.70
C ILE A 108 -1.89 13.52 -18.69
N HIS A 109 -0.65 13.35 -18.24
CA HIS A 109 0.42 12.73 -19.03
C HIS A 109 0.25 11.20 -19.14
N SER A 110 -0.86 10.77 -19.73
CA SER A 110 -1.18 9.37 -20.03
C SER A 110 -2.29 9.33 -21.08
N PRO A 111 -2.22 8.44 -22.09
CA PRO A 111 -3.32 8.21 -23.01
C PRO A 111 -4.52 7.52 -22.35
N PHE A 112 -4.33 6.92 -21.17
CA PHE A 112 -5.37 6.25 -20.37
C PHE A 112 -5.60 6.98 -19.05
N TYR A 113 -6.84 7.00 -18.57
CA TYR A 113 -7.18 7.61 -17.29
C TYR A 113 -7.35 6.54 -16.19
N PRO A 114 -6.63 6.63 -15.05
CA PRO A 114 -6.78 5.67 -13.97
C PRO A 114 -8.18 5.71 -13.37
N LYS A 115 -8.75 4.54 -13.03
CA LYS A 115 -10.06 4.45 -12.36
C LYS A 115 -10.10 5.20 -11.02
N ARG A 116 -8.97 5.29 -10.32
CA ARG A 116 -8.80 6.04 -9.05
C ARG A 116 -8.55 7.54 -9.26
N GLY A 117 -8.54 8.02 -10.50
CA GLY A 117 -8.13 9.38 -10.82
C GLY A 117 -6.65 9.65 -10.57
N CYS A 118 -6.31 10.93 -10.42
CA CYS A 118 -4.96 11.39 -10.12
C CYS A 118 -4.61 11.13 -8.65
N TYR A 119 -4.22 9.90 -8.35
CA TYR A 119 -3.86 9.48 -7.00
C TYR A 119 -2.46 9.99 -6.58
N SER A 120 -2.18 9.87 -5.28
CA SER A 120 -0.85 10.05 -4.72
C SER A 120 -0.21 8.71 -4.38
N SER A 121 1.07 8.55 -4.74
CA SER A 121 1.89 7.42 -4.30
C SER A 121 2.33 7.53 -2.83
N ARG A 122 2.08 8.68 -2.17
CA ARG A 122 2.30 8.87 -0.72
C ARG A 122 1.06 8.54 0.12
N ASP A 123 -0.10 8.35 -0.51
CA ASP A 123 -1.31 7.92 0.19
C ASP A 123 -1.26 6.41 0.48
N PRO A 124 -1.20 5.99 1.76
CA PRO A 124 -1.11 4.58 2.12
C PRO A 124 -2.34 3.78 1.67
N LEU A 125 -3.53 4.38 1.61
CA LEU A 125 -4.74 3.68 1.19
C LEU A 125 -4.70 3.35 -0.30
N THR A 126 -4.18 4.26 -1.12
CA THR A 126 -3.93 4.02 -2.54
C THR A 126 -2.96 2.86 -2.74
N VAL A 127 -1.81 2.88 -2.05
CA VAL A 127 -0.78 1.83 -2.20
C VAL A 127 -1.30 0.48 -1.70
N GLU A 128 -1.98 0.45 -0.56
CA GLU A 128 -2.59 -0.77 -0.04
C GLU A 128 -3.59 -1.37 -1.03
N ALA A 129 -4.47 -0.55 -1.60
CA ALA A 129 -5.44 -1.03 -2.58
C ALA A 129 -4.77 -1.59 -3.85
N GLN A 130 -3.69 -0.96 -4.33
CA GLN A 130 -2.93 -1.44 -5.49
C GLN A 130 -2.21 -2.77 -5.18
N LEU A 131 -1.62 -2.91 -3.99
CA LEU A 131 -0.99 -4.16 -3.57
C LEU A 131 -2.01 -5.30 -3.40
N ARG A 132 -3.22 -5.00 -2.94
CA ARG A 132 -4.33 -5.97 -2.89
C ARG A 132 -4.74 -6.42 -4.28
N GLU A 133 -4.82 -5.51 -5.26
CA GLU A 133 -5.11 -5.87 -6.65
C GLU A 133 -4.01 -6.78 -7.24
N ILE A 134 -2.74 -6.43 -7.01
CA ILE A 134 -1.58 -7.23 -7.43
C ILE A 134 -1.67 -8.65 -6.87
N GLN A 135 -1.94 -8.79 -5.56
CA GLN A 135 -2.12 -10.08 -4.90
C GLN A 135 -3.31 -10.86 -5.48
N GLN A 136 -4.46 -10.22 -5.67
CA GLN A 136 -5.67 -10.84 -6.24
C GLN A 136 -5.45 -11.37 -7.66
N HIS A 137 -4.48 -10.82 -8.39
CA HIS A 137 -4.10 -11.27 -9.73
C HIS A 137 -2.93 -12.26 -9.75
N GLY A 138 -2.53 -12.81 -8.59
CA GLY A 138 -1.52 -13.87 -8.52
C GLY A 138 -0.08 -13.40 -8.75
N ILE A 139 0.19 -12.11 -8.59
CA ILE A 139 1.53 -11.53 -8.71
C ILE A 139 2.14 -11.45 -7.31
N GLY A 140 3.22 -12.19 -7.08
CA GLY A 140 3.86 -12.32 -5.77
C GLY A 140 5.04 -11.37 -5.55
N VAL A 141 5.58 -10.75 -6.60
CA VAL A 141 6.76 -9.88 -6.49
C VAL A 141 6.51 -8.51 -7.12
N VAL A 142 6.79 -7.46 -6.35
CA VAL A 142 6.79 -6.05 -6.80
C VAL A 142 8.22 -5.59 -7.02
N VAL A 143 8.54 -5.20 -8.25
CA VAL A 143 9.82 -4.62 -8.64
C VAL A 143 9.69 -3.09 -8.59
N LEU A 144 10.17 -2.51 -7.50
CA LEU A 144 10.01 -1.08 -7.24
C LEU A 144 11.04 -0.23 -8.01
N SER A 145 10.57 0.79 -8.73
CA SER A 145 11.45 1.83 -9.30
C SER A 145 12.16 2.62 -8.20
N TRP A 146 13.49 2.62 -8.22
CA TRP A 146 14.32 3.27 -7.19
C TRP A 146 15.49 4.07 -7.81
N TRP A 147 15.72 5.28 -7.28
CA TRP A 147 16.66 6.26 -7.84
C TRP A 147 17.86 6.58 -6.94
N GLY A 148 18.12 5.75 -5.92
CA GLY A 148 19.11 6.07 -4.90
C GLY A 148 18.51 6.72 -3.65
N ARG A 149 19.33 6.85 -2.60
CA ARG A 149 19.03 7.75 -1.48
C ARG A 149 19.49 9.16 -1.86
N PRO A 150 18.77 10.21 -1.45
CA PRO A 150 19.30 11.57 -1.53
C PRO A 150 20.66 11.63 -0.82
N THR A 151 21.70 12.12 -1.50
CA THR A 151 22.99 12.37 -0.85
C THR A 151 22.81 13.47 0.19
N HIS A 152 23.20 13.22 1.44
CA HIS A 152 23.24 14.27 2.45
C HIS A 152 24.44 15.19 2.14
N PRO A 153 24.27 16.51 2.05
CA PRO A 153 25.41 17.42 2.09
C PRO A 153 26.07 17.28 3.48
N GLY A 154 27.39 17.06 3.51
CA GLY A 154 28.18 17.13 4.74
C GLY A 154 28.49 18.56 5.16
#